data_AF-A0A818PT63-F1
#
_entry.id   AF-A0A818PT63-F1
#
_cell.length_a   1.000
_cell.length_b   1.000
_cell.length_c   1.000
_cell.angle_alpha   90.00
_cell.angle_beta   90.00
_cell.angle_gamma   90.00
#
_symmetry.space_group_name_H-M   'P 1'
#
loop_
_entity.id
_entity.type
_entity.pdbx_description
1 polymer ?
#
loop_
_entity_poly.entity_id
_entity_poly.type
_entity_poly.pdbx_seq_one_letter_code
_entity_poly.pdbx_strand_id
1 'polypeptide(L)'
;MSTTSTASTSTISTSTTTTTMTGQGSCLVFWDLTSSGAVTVNLLYLTSHIISISASFALPHNVWTHIAQTFSLTSETILYINGTVVTSGYVSGGRAIGPFTIIGESPADTNNYSAGIIAAGQFYGSVDEYRVFGRQLMAAAISYVATL
;
A
#
# COMPACT_ATOMS: atom_id res chain seq x y z
N MET A 1 -31.06 -0.54 9.64
CA MET A 1 -30.54 -0.93 8.30
C MET A 1 -29.14 -1.44 8.51
N SER A 2 -28.96 -2.75 8.46
CA SER A 2 -27.63 -3.39 8.54
C SER A 2 -27.06 -3.39 7.13
N THR A 3 -26.02 -2.60 6.90
CA THR A 3 -25.22 -2.67 5.67
C THR A 3 -24.11 -3.68 5.91
N THR A 4 -24.35 -4.93 5.52
CA THR A 4 -23.27 -5.88 5.25
C THR A 4 -22.43 -5.31 4.13
N SER A 5 -21.23 -4.80 4.43
CA SER A 5 -20.25 -4.47 3.40
C SER A 5 -19.77 -5.79 2.80
N THR A 6 -20.19 -6.04 1.56
CA THR A 6 -19.48 -6.98 0.69
C THR A 6 -18.03 -6.53 0.65
N ALA A 7 -17.08 -7.43 0.92
CA ALA A 7 -15.67 -7.12 0.97
C ALA A 7 -15.14 -6.72 -0.42
N SER A 8 -15.35 -5.45 -0.77
CA SER A 8 -14.65 -4.74 -1.80
C SER A 8 -13.26 -4.44 -1.27
N THR A 9 -12.29 -5.19 -1.78
CA THR A 9 -10.86 -4.82 -1.83
C THR A 9 -10.72 -3.31 -1.98
N SER A 10 -10.05 -2.66 -1.03
CA SER A 10 -9.99 -1.19 -0.90
C SER A 10 -8.54 -0.73 -0.89
N THR A 11 -8.23 0.33 -1.61
CA THR A 11 -6.89 0.91 -1.68
C THR A 11 -6.68 1.94 -0.58
N ILE A 12 -5.72 1.70 0.33
CA ILE A 12 -5.41 2.59 1.46
C ILE A 12 -4.47 3.71 1.01
N SER A 13 -3.41 3.37 0.26
CA SER A 13 -2.44 4.37 -0.21
C SER A 13 -1.77 3.95 -1.50
N THR A 14 -1.65 4.90 -2.43
CA THR A 14 -0.92 4.76 -3.69
C THR A 14 0.03 5.94 -3.88
N SER A 15 1.20 5.70 -4.48
CA SER A 15 1.99 6.80 -5.07
C SER A 15 1.99 6.63 -6.58
N THR A 16 1.62 7.69 -7.27
CA THR A 16 1.46 7.67 -8.71
C THR A 16 2.66 8.32 -9.37
N THR A 17 3.33 7.56 -10.24
CA THR A 17 4.28 8.04 -11.25
C THR A 17 3.52 8.72 -12.37
N THR A 18 3.12 9.97 -12.17
CA THR A 18 2.46 10.75 -13.22
C THR A 18 3.38 11.86 -13.69
N THR A 19 3.41 12.10 -15.00
CA THR A 19 3.95 13.34 -15.57
C THR A 19 2.87 14.40 -15.73
N THR A 20 1.62 14.07 -15.40
CA THR A 20 0.44 14.95 -15.49
C THR A 20 -0.21 15.16 -14.12
N MET A 21 -0.86 16.31 -13.92
CA MET A 21 -1.56 16.66 -12.67
C MET A 21 -2.88 15.87 -12.44
N THR A 22 -3.19 14.90 -13.31
CA THR A 22 -4.49 14.19 -13.34
C THR A 22 -4.45 12.83 -12.66
N GLY A 23 -3.33 12.39 -12.08
CA GLY A 23 -3.22 11.03 -11.55
C GLY A 23 -2.97 9.96 -12.63
N GLN A 24 -2.86 10.34 -13.91
CA GLN A 24 -2.61 9.42 -15.03
C GLN A 24 -1.11 9.07 -15.16
N GLY A 25 -0.78 7.77 -15.12
CA GLY A 25 0.58 7.26 -15.20
C GLY A 25 0.73 5.85 -14.62
N SER A 26 1.96 5.38 -14.39
CA SER A 26 2.16 4.13 -13.64
C SER A 26 1.93 4.35 -12.16
N CYS A 27 1.29 3.43 -11.45
CA CYS A 27 1.17 3.49 -9.99
C CYS A 27 2.22 2.59 -9.36
N LEU A 28 2.90 3.04 -8.30
CA LEU A 28 3.31 2.12 -7.27
C LEU A 28 2.21 2.10 -6.23
N VAL A 29 1.57 0.97 -6.03
CA VAL A 29 0.62 0.84 -4.94
C VAL A 29 1.36 0.40 -3.68
N PHE A 30 1.12 1.12 -2.59
CA PHE A 30 1.85 0.86 -1.35
C PHE A 30 1.04 -0.10 -0.52
N TRP A 31 -0.25 0.19 -0.29
CA TRP A 31 -1.11 -0.63 0.55
C TRP A 31 -2.52 -0.76 -0.02
N ASP A 32 -2.96 -2.01 -0.17
CA ASP A 32 -4.36 -2.37 -0.41
C ASP A 32 -4.85 -3.36 0.65
N LEU A 33 -6.16 -3.55 0.68
CA LEU A 33 -6.80 -4.64 1.41
C LEU A 33 -7.27 -5.72 0.42
N THR A 34 -6.97 -6.98 0.73
CA THR A 34 -7.54 -8.14 0.04
C THR A 34 -9.05 -8.24 0.31
N SER A 35 -9.75 -9.12 -0.42
CA SER A 35 -11.17 -9.41 -0.14
C SER A 35 -11.38 -10.08 1.23
N SER A 36 -10.33 -10.61 1.85
CA SER A 36 -10.36 -11.10 3.22
C SER A 36 -10.02 -10.02 4.26
N GLY A 37 -9.65 -8.80 3.84
CA GLY A 37 -9.27 -7.70 4.72
C GLY A 37 -7.81 -7.72 5.19
N ALA A 38 -6.96 -8.54 4.59
CA ALA A 38 -5.53 -8.54 4.86
C ALA A 38 -4.83 -7.39 4.14
N VAL A 39 -3.82 -6.78 4.75
CA VAL A 39 -2.99 -5.77 4.09
C VAL A 39 -2.10 -6.44 3.06
N THR A 40 -2.03 -5.86 1.87
CA THR A 40 -1.10 -6.26 0.84
C THR A 40 -0.30 -5.07 0.33
N VAL A 41 0.97 -5.31 0.02
CA VAL A 41 1.88 -4.36 -0.60
C VAL A 41 2.10 -4.78 -2.04
N ASN A 42 1.78 -3.90 -3.00
CA ASN A 42 1.80 -4.21 -4.43
C ASN A 42 2.69 -3.23 -5.20
N LEU A 43 3.99 -3.53 -5.37
CA LEU A 43 4.83 -2.67 -6.22
C LEU A 43 4.63 -3.03 -7.70
N LEU A 44 4.15 -2.05 -8.46
CA LEU A 44 3.86 -2.12 -9.89
C LEU A 44 4.73 -1.13 -10.66
N TYR A 45 5.29 -1.56 -11.78
CA TYR A 45 6.00 -0.67 -12.69
C TYR A 45 5.40 -0.77 -14.07
N LEU A 46 4.87 0.35 -14.58
CA LEU A 46 4.06 0.38 -15.79
C LEU A 46 2.87 -0.58 -15.67
N THR A 47 2.81 -1.62 -16.49
CA THR A 47 1.80 -2.69 -16.48
C THR A 47 2.32 -4.00 -15.86
N SER A 48 3.55 -4.01 -15.36
CA SER A 48 4.22 -5.19 -14.82
C SER A 48 4.16 -5.20 -13.30
N HIS A 49 3.64 -6.30 -12.75
CA HIS A 49 3.67 -6.58 -11.33
C HIS A 49 5.07 -7.04 -10.89
N ILE A 50 5.70 -6.29 -9.99
CA ILE A 50 7.05 -6.61 -9.51
C ILE A 50 6.98 -7.48 -8.25
N ILE A 51 6.12 -7.12 -7.29
CA ILE A 51 5.95 -7.89 -6.06
C ILE A 51 4.55 -7.69 -5.44
N SER A 52 4.04 -8.78 -4.86
CA SER A 52 2.92 -8.76 -3.92
C SER A 52 3.37 -9.47 -2.65
N ILE A 53 3.35 -8.77 -1.53
CA ILE A 53 3.50 -9.39 -0.21
C ILE A 53 2.27 -9.04 0.62
N SER A 54 1.63 -10.05 1.19
CA SER A 54 0.40 -9.88 1.96
C SER A 54 0.54 -10.42 3.37
N ALA A 55 -0.14 -9.78 4.32
CA ALA A 55 -0.37 -10.37 5.63
C ALA A 55 -1.18 -11.66 5.49
N SER A 56 -0.88 -12.66 6.33
CA SER A 56 -1.63 -13.92 6.38
C SER A 56 -2.96 -13.81 7.15
N PHE A 57 -3.24 -12.64 7.71
CA PHE A 57 -4.40 -12.36 8.55
C PHE A 57 -5.08 -11.06 8.15
N ALA A 58 -6.38 -10.98 8.42
CA ALA A 58 -7.19 -9.79 8.23
C ALA A 58 -6.95 -8.76 9.33
N LEU A 59 -7.02 -7.48 9.00
CA LEU A 59 -7.03 -6.43 10.02
C LEU A 59 -8.33 -6.48 10.84
N PRO A 60 -8.26 -6.21 12.15
CA PRO A 60 -9.46 -6.02 12.96
C PRO A 60 -10.26 -4.80 12.49
N HIS A 61 -11.57 -4.96 12.36
CA HIS A 61 -12.46 -3.88 11.94
C HIS A 61 -12.58 -2.79 13.02
N ASN A 62 -12.56 -1.52 12.61
CA ASN A 62 -12.73 -0.36 13.48
C ASN A 62 -11.71 -0.30 14.65
N VAL A 63 -10.46 -0.71 14.40
CA VAL A 63 -9.35 -0.64 15.35
C VAL A 63 -8.18 0.07 14.69
N TRP A 64 -7.63 1.08 15.37
CA TRP A 64 -6.42 1.76 14.93
C TRP A 64 -5.28 0.74 14.79
N THR A 65 -4.73 0.67 13.58
CA THR A 65 -3.66 -0.25 13.23
C THR A 65 -2.55 0.55 12.58
N HIS A 66 -1.34 0.47 13.15
CA HIS A 66 -0.18 1.07 12.52
C HIS A 66 0.34 0.16 11.41
N ILE A 67 0.40 0.66 10.17
CA ILE A 67 0.92 -0.05 9.01
C ILE A 67 2.18 0.68 8.55
N ALA A 68 3.27 -0.06 8.34
CA ALA A 68 4.47 0.49 7.74
C ALA A 68 5.06 -0.48 6.72
N GLN A 69 5.70 0.09 5.71
CA GLN A 69 6.46 -0.65 4.72
C GLN A 69 7.85 -0.04 4.63
N THR A 70 8.87 -0.88 4.56
CA THR A 70 10.22 -0.45 4.19
C THR A 70 10.55 -1.02 2.81
N PHE A 71 11.28 -0.23 2.03
CA PHE A 71 11.66 -0.57 0.66
C PHE A 71 13.13 -0.22 0.42
N SER A 72 13.83 -1.09 -0.30
CA SER A 72 15.18 -0.89 -0.80
C SER A 72 15.34 -1.63 -2.13
N LEU A 73 16.24 -1.14 -2.99
CA LEU A 73 16.60 -1.81 -4.24
C LEU A 73 17.56 -3.00 -4.03
N THR A 74 18.19 -3.08 -2.86
CA THR A 74 19.23 -4.08 -2.54
C THR A 74 18.83 -5.04 -1.43
N SER A 75 17.67 -4.83 -0.80
CA SER A 75 17.16 -5.68 0.28
C SER A 75 15.67 -5.93 0.10
N GLU A 76 15.10 -6.79 0.94
CA GLU A 76 13.68 -7.11 0.91
C GLU A 76 12.82 -5.87 1.19
N THR A 77 11.68 -5.80 0.52
CA THR A 77 10.55 -4.99 0.99
C THR A 77 9.92 -5.72 2.16
N ILE A 78 9.65 -4.99 3.24
CA ILE A 78 9.14 -5.58 4.49
C ILE A 78 7.85 -4.85 4.87
N LEU A 79 6.80 -5.62 5.15
CA LEU A 79 5.54 -5.14 5.70
C LEU A 79 5.56 -5.31 7.23
N TYR A 80 5.21 -4.24 7.92
CA TYR A 80 5.06 -4.20 9.37
C TYR A 80 3.63 -3.84 9.75
N ILE A 81 3.09 -4.54 10.75
CA ILE A 81 1.81 -4.22 11.39
C ILE A 81 2.07 -4.06 12.89
N ASN A 82 1.62 -2.94 13.46
CA ASN A 82 1.84 -2.57 14.85
C ASN A 82 3.32 -2.71 15.28
N GLY A 83 4.23 -2.24 14.41
CA GLY A 83 5.66 -2.24 14.66
C GLY A 83 6.37 -3.58 14.46
N THR A 84 5.64 -4.67 14.19
CA THR A 84 6.20 -6.02 14.04
C THR A 84 6.26 -6.43 12.58
N VAL A 85 7.32 -7.13 12.18
CA VAL A 85 7.45 -7.71 10.83
C VAL A 85 6.36 -8.77 10.62
N VAL A 86 5.62 -8.65 9.52
CA VAL A 86 4.57 -9.61 9.14
C VAL A 86 4.99 -10.47 7.96
N THR A 87 5.59 -9.86 6.94
CA THR A 87 6.06 -10.55 5.73
C THR A 87 7.11 -9.71 5.00
N SER A 88 7.87 -10.34 4.13
CA SER A 88 8.88 -9.69 3.29
C SER A 88 9.05 -10.38 1.94
N GLY A 89 9.68 -9.68 1.00
CA GLY A 89 10.07 -10.26 -0.28
C GLY A 89 10.97 -9.36 -1.11
N TYR A 90 11.70 -9.96 -2.05
CA TYR A 90 12.66 -9.25 -2.91
C TYR A 90 11.97 -8.54 -4.07
N VAL A 91 12.41 -7.31 -4.35
CA VAL A 91 11.98 -6.54 -5.52
C VAL A 91 13.11 -6.51 -6.52
N SER A 92 12.85 -6.93 -7.76
CA SER A 92 13.74 -6.69 -8.89
C SER A 92 13.26 -5.48 -9.69
N GLY A 93 14.01 -4.37 -9.61
CA GLY A 93 13.89 -3.27 -10.56
C GLY A 93 12.55 -2.50 -10.56
N GLY A 94 12.27 -1.73 -9.50
CA GLY A 94 11.15 -0.79 -9.50
C GLY A 94 11.46 0.48 -8.71
N ARG A 95 11.35 1.63 -9.37
CA ARG A 95 11.32 2.94 -8.70
C ARG A 95 10.31 3.81 -9.43
N ALA A 96 9.22 4.19 -8.77
CA ALA A 96 8.38 5.27 -9.29
C ALA A 96 9.09 6.60 -9.05
N ILE A 97 9.16 7.40 -10.10
CA ILE A 97 9.51 8.81 -10.08
C ILE A 97 8.21 9.60 -10.32
N GLY A 98 7.42 9.78 -9.27
CA GLY A 98 6.11 10.44 -9.32
C GLY A 98 6.04 11.65 -8.39
N PRO A 99 5.36 12.76 -8.75
CA PRO A 99 5.25 13.92 -7.89
C PRO A 99 4.20 13.76 -6.78
N PHE A 100 3.32 12.76 -6.86
CA PHE A 100 2.09 12.72 -6.08
C PHE A 100 1.85 11.38 -5.38
N THR A 101 1.23 11.48 -4.21
CA THR A 101 0.70 10.36 -3.43
C THR A 101 -0.79 10.58 -3.24
N ILE A 102 -1.59 9.54 -3.49
CA ILE A 102 -3.03 9.52 -3.26
C ILE A 102 -3.30 8.62 -2.05
N ILE A 103 -4.08 9.12 -1.10
CA ILE A 103 -4.47 8.40 0.12
C ILE A 103 -5.97 8.18 0.09
N GLY A 104 -6.38 6.96 0.35
CA GLY A 104 -7.77 6.57 0.52
C GLY A 104 -8.58 6.42 -0.77
N GLU A 105 -7.95 6.49 -1.94
CA GLU A 105 -8.61 6.29 -3.23
C GLU A 105 -7.65 5.63 -4.22
N SER A 106 -8.21 4.77 -5.08
CA SER A 106 -7.54 4.32 -6.30
C SER A 106 -7.48 5.47 -7.34
N PRO A 107 -6.32 5.80 -7.94
CA PRO A 107 -6.25 6.74 -9.04
C PRO A 107 -7.20 6.36 -10.18
N ALA A 108 -7.97 7.33 -10.67
CA ALA A 108 -9.15 7.13 -11.52
C ALA A 108 -8.88 6.49 -12.90
N ASP A 109 -7.63 6.36 -13.34
CA ASP A 109 -7.33 6.04 -14.74
C ASP A 109 -5.93 5.45 -14.94
N THR A 110 -5.65 4.31 -14.32
CA THR A 110 -4.41 3.56 -14.64
C THR A 110 -4.73 2.18 -15.19
N ASN A 111 -4.04 1.82 -16.28
CA ASN A 111 -4.10 0.52 -16.94
C ASN A 111 -3.87 -0.68 -15.99
N ASN A 112 -3.37 -0.43 -14.77
CA ASN A 112 -3.17 -1.43 -13.72
C ASN A 112 -4.47 -1.87 -13.03
N TYR A 113 -5.46 -0.98 -12.90
CA TYR A 113 -6.78 -1.33 -12.38
C TYR A 113 -7.54 -2.22 -13.38
N SER A 114 -7.43 -1.90 -14.66
CA SER A 114 -8.02 -2.65 -15.77
C SER A 114 -7.46 -4.07 -15.90
N ALA A 115 -6.25 -4.32 -15.37
CA ALA A 115 -5.63 -5.65 -15.32
C ALA A 115 -6.10 -6.52 -14.13
N GLY A 116 -6.94 -5.99 -13.23
CA GLY A 116 -7.46 -6.72 -12.08
C GLY A 116 -6.44 -7.04 -10.98
N ILE A 117 -5.26 -6.41 -11.03
CA ILE A 117 -4.16 -6.65 -10.09
C ILE A 117 -4.43 -5.94 -8.75
N ILE A 118 -5.12 -4.80 -8.81
CA ILE A 118 -5.60 -4.05 -7.65
C ILE A 118 -7.06 -3.72 -7.90
N ALA A 119 -7.86 -3.72 -6.84
CA ALA A 119 -9.24 -3.29 -6.98
C ALA A 119 -9.36 -1.77 -6.94
N ALA A 120 -10.10 -1.24 -7.91
CA ALA A 120 -10.54 0.14 -7.87
C ALA A 120 -11.51 0.34 -6.70
N GLY A 121 -11.37 1.45 -5.98
CA GLY A 121 -12.25 1.79 -4.87
C GLY A 121 -11.68 2.83 -3.92
N GLN A 122 -12.56 3.29 -3.05
CA GLN A 122 -12.23 4.20 -1.95
C GLN A 122 -12.00 3.39 -0.66
N PHE A 123 -11.04 3.82 0.16
CA PHE A 123 -10.90 3.33 1.51
C PHE A 123 -11.91 4.01 2.42
N TYR A 124 -12.79 3.21 3.02
CA TYR A 124 -13.78 3.67 3.99
C TYR A 124 -13.24 3.49 5.42
N GLY A 125 -12.36 4.40 5.83
CA GLY A 125 -11.78 4.40 7.16
C GLY A 125 -11.17 5.75 7.51
N SER A 126 -10.49 5.81 8.66
CA SER A 126 -9.71 6.97 9.07
C SER A 126 -8.23 6.70 8.87
N VAL A 127 -7.48 7.72 8.46
CA VAL A 127 -6.02 7.70 8.34
C VAL A 127 -5.48 8.86 9.18
N ASP A 128 -4.44 8.60 9.95
CA ASP A 128 -3.76 9.61 10.75
C ASP A 128 -2.24 9.39 10.71
N GLU A 129 -1.46 10.43 11.01
CA GLU A 129 0.00 10.40 11.13
C GLU A 129 0.74 9.78 9.93
N TYR A 130 0.31 10.16 8.71
CA TYR A 130 0.95 9.69 7.48
C TYR A 130 2.38 10.26 7.33
N ARG A 131 3.35 9.36 7.20
CA ARG A 131 4.78 9.70 7.12
C ARG A 131 5.46 8.95 5.98
N VAL A 132 6.33 9.65 5.25
CA VAL A 132 7.17 9.08 4.18
C VAL A 132 8.63 9.46 4.45
N PHE A 133 9.52 8.47 4.38
CA PHE A 133 10.95 8.66 4.60
C PHE A 133 11.73 8.38 3.32
N GLY A 134 12.69 9.25 2.99
CA GLY A 134 13.59 9.07 1.85
C GLY A 134 14.67 7.99 2.05
N ARG A 135 14.51 7.11 3.03
CA ARG A 135 15.46 6.03 3.39
C ARG A 135 14.73 4.83 3.97
N GLN A 136 15.32 3.65 3.85
CA GLN A 136 14.86 2.47 4.56
C GLN A 136 15.07 2.65 6.07
N LEU A 137 14.01 2.56 6.86
CA LEU A 137 14.11 2.56 8.32
C LEU A 137 14.41 1.14 8.83
N MET A 138 15.14 1.05 9.94
CA MET A 138 15.35 -0.22 10.65
C MET A 138 14.12 -0.61 11.48
N ALA A 139 13.97 -1.90 11.80
CA ALA A 139 12.83 -2.42 12.56
C ALA A 139 12.62 -1.71 13.91
N ALA A 140 13.70 -1.37 14.63
CA ALA A 140 13.60 -0.62 15.89
C ALA A 140 12.97 0.77 15.71
N ALA A 141 13.31 1.47 14.63
CA ALA A 141 12.73 2.77 14.33
C ALA A 141 11.24 2.64 13.94
N ILE A 142 10.88 1.60 13.19
CA ILE A 142 9.47 1.32 12.87
C ILE A 142 8.65 1.01 14.13
N SER A 143 9.20 0.20 15.03
CA SER A 143 8.55 -0.13 16.31
C SER A 143 8.34 1.13 17.17
N TYR A 144 9.32 2.04 17.21
CA TYR A 144 9.17 3.31 17.90
C TYR A 144 8.05 4.18 17.29
N VAL A 145 8.06 4.34 15.96
CA VAL A 145 7.05 5.13 15.23
C VAL A 145 5.63 4.58 15.44
N ALA A 146 5.49 3.27 15.62
CA ALA A 146 4.20 2.61 15.87
C ALA A 146 3.58 2.91 17.25
N THR A 147 4.31 3.57 18.14
CA THR A 147 3.88 3.88 19.52
C THR A 147 3.72 5.38 19.80
N LEU A 148 4.04 6.22 18.81
CA LEU A 148 3.80 7.66 18.85
C LEU A 148 2.31 7.95 18.73
#